data_AF-Q2EHJ2-F1
#
_entry.id   AF-Q2EHJ2-F1
#
_cell.length_a   1.000
_cell.length_b   1.000
_cell.length_c   1.000
_cell.angle_alpha   90.00
_cell.angle_beta   90.00
_cell.angle_gamma   90.00
#
_symmetry.space_group_name_H-M   'P 1'
#
loop_
_entity.id
_entity.type
_entity.pdbx_description
1 polymer ?
#
loop_
_entity_poly.entity_id
_entity_poly.type
_entity_poly.pdbx_seq_one_letter_code
_entity_poly.pdbx_strand_id
1 'polypeptide(L)'
;VRKEILEKQRDILREYFANANPELAEQIAKEEEDRKFRAFLSNQDNQGLINNAFEDSDTKKKLEAVEIAGYKNVHSTYSAANGYQGGFKPVQWENQISASDLRATVVRNDAGDELCTLNEETVKTKPFTVAKQDGTQVQISSYREIDFPIKLDKADGSMHLSMVALKADGTKPSKDKAVYFTAHYEEGPNG
;
A
#
# COMPACT_ATOMS: atom_id res chain seq x y z
N VAL A 1 -6.40 7.97 -2.65
CA VAL A 1 -5.16 7.18 -2.92
C VAL A 1 -4.57 7.48 -4.30
N ARG A 2 -5.31 7.30 -5.41
CA ARG A 2 -4.78 7.57 -6.77
C ARG A 2 -4.09 8.94 -6.90
N LYS A 3 -4.81 10.04 -6.63
CA LYS A 3 -4.26 11.41 -6.70
C LYS A 3 -3.15 11.70 -5.69
N GLU A 4 -3.35 11.28 -4.44
CA GLU A 4 -2.46 11.66 -3.34
C GLU A 4 -1.14 10.87 -3.31
N ILE A 5 -1.12 9.65 -3.86
CA ILE A 5 0.01 8.72 -3.75
C ILE A 5 0.46 8.28 -5.14
N LEU A 6 -0.36 7.53 -5.87
CA LEU A 6 0.04 6.88 -7.12
C LEU A 6 0.44 7.88 -8.22
N GLU A 7 -0.34 8.95 -8.39
CA GLU A 7 -0.05 9.99 -9.38
C GLU A 7 1.21 10.79 -9.02
N LYS A 8 1.45 11.05 -7.73
CA LYS A 8 2.66 11.74 -7.28
C LYS A 8 3.91 10.86 -7.40
N GLN A 9 3.82 9.58 -7.05
CA GLN A 9 4.89 8.61 -7.28
C GLN A 9 5.21 8.50 -8.77
N ARG A 10 4.18 8.40 -9.62
CA ARG A 10 4.31 8.43 -11.09
C ARG A 10 5.04 9.68 -11.56
N ASP A 11 4.66 10.85 -11.08
CA ASP A 11 5.25 12.11 -11.53
C ASP A 11 6.72 12.25 -11.08
N ILE A 12 7.08 11.75 -9.90
CA ILE A 12 8.48 11.67 -9.44
C ILE A 12 9.30 10.75 -10.36
N LEU A 13 8.78 9.56 -10.67
CA LEU A 13 9.47 8.61 -11.54
C LEU A 13 9.60 9.15 -12.97
N ARG A 14 8.58 9.83 -13.49
CA ARG A 14 8.64 10.53 -14.79
C ARG A 14 9.73 11.59 -14.81
N GLU A 15 9.83 12.40 -13.76
CA GLU A 15 10.88 13.41 -13.62
C GLU A 15 12.27 12.74 -13.68
N TYR A 16 12.47 11.65 -12.94
CA TYR A 16 13.72 10.89 -12.96
C TYR A 16 14.07 10.39 -14.37
N PHE A 17 13.12 9.72 -15.04
CA PHE A 17 13.38 9.15 -16.37
C PHE A 17 13.62 10.20 -17.45
N ALA A 18 12.88 11.32 -17.41
CA ALA A 18 13.09 12.43 -18.34
C ALA A 18 14.47 13.07 -18.19
N ASN A 19 14.99 13.14 -16.95
CA ASN A 19 16.33 13.64 -16.68
C ASN A 19 17.43 12.63 -17.08
N ALA A 20 17.18 11.33 -16.90
CA ALA A 20 18.13 10.27 -17.23
C ALA A 20 18.27 10.04 -18.74
N ASN A 21 17.19 10.21 -19.50
CA ASN A 21 17.21 10.15 -20.95
C ASN A 21 16.13 11.09 -21.55
N PRO A 22 16.53 12.25 -22.10
CA PRO A 22 15.61 13.20 -22.70
C PRO A 22 14.77 12.64 -23.85
N GLU A 23 15.26 11.63 -24.58
CA GLU A 23 14.48 10.96 -25.65
C GLU A 23 13.34 10.10 -25.07
N LEU A 24 13.44 9.66 -23.82
CA LEU A 24 12.36 9.00 -23.10
C LEU A 24 11.29 9.98 -22.61
N ALA A 25 11.63 11.27 -22.46
CA ALA A 25 10.70 12.29 -21.98
C ALA A 25 9.46 12.41 -22.89
N GLU A 26 9.62 12.24 -24.20
CA GLU A 26 8.51 12.20 -25.17
C GLU A 26 7.65 10.93 -25.02
N GLN A 27 8.26 9.79 -24.67
CA GLN A 27 7.55 8.52 -24.52
C GLN A 27 6.71 8.43 -23.23
N ILE A 28 7.03 9.24 -22.21
CA ILE A 28 6.41 9.21 -20.88
C ILE A 28 5.69 10.53 -20.51
N ALA A 29 5.53 11.46 -21.46
CA ALA A 29 5.00 12.80 -21.27
C ALA A 29 3.59 12.83 -20.62
N LYS A 30 3.30 13.95 -19.95
CA LYS A 30 2.25 14.08 -18.91
C LYS A 30 0.82 13.85 -19.38
N GLU A 31 0.46 14.13 -20.62
CA GLU A 31 -0.95 14.40 -20.96
C GLU A 31 -1.65 13.35 -21.84
N GLU A 32 -0.94 12.44 -22.51
CA GLU A 32 -1.59 11.34 -23.25
C GLU A 32 -1.11 9.95 -22.81
N GLU A 33 -1.94 9.41 -21.91
CA GLU A 33 -2.09 8.03 -21.46
C GLU A 33 -1.11 7.54 -20.38
N ASP A 34 -1.65 7.41 -19.16
CA ASP A 34 -1.17 6.46 -18.14
C ASP A 34 -0.84 5.08 -18.72
N ARG A 35 -1.48 4.71 -19.84
CA ARG A 35 -1.19 3.50 -20.60
C ARG A 35 0.23 3.44 -21.14
N LYS A 36 0.77 4.53 -21.69
CA LYS A 36 2.15 4.58 -22.20
C LYS A 36 3.15 4.45 -21.05
N PHE A 37 2.92 5.15 -19.94
CA PHE A 37 3.75 5.01 -18.76
C PHE A 37 3.69 3.59 -18.16
N ARG A 38 2.50 2.98 -18.10
CA ARG A 38 2.35 1.58 -17.68
C ARG A 38 3.06 0.61 -18.62
N ALA A 39 2.95 0.82 -19.93
CA ALA A 39 3.65 0.03 -20.93
C ALA A 39 5.17 0.15 -20.77
N PHE A 40 5.67 1.37 -20.54
CA PHE A 40 7.07 1.63 -20.22
C PHE A 40 7.53 0.85 -18.98
N LEU A 41 6.76 0.91 -17.88
CA LEU A 41 7.06 0.20 -16.63
C LEU A 41 6.96 -1.33 -16.75
N SER A 42 6.16 -1.84 -17.70
CA SER A 42 5.96 -3.28 -17.93
C SER A 42 6.94 -3.86 -18.94
N ASN A 43 7.72 -3.02 -19.63
CA ASN A 43 8.71 -3.48 -20.60
C ASN A 43 9.99 -3.93 -19.89
N GLN A 44 10.38 -5.20 -20.08
CA GLN A 44 11.58 -5.78 -19.49
C GLN A 44 12.87 -5.07 -19.92
N ASP A 45 12.91 -4.51 -21.13
CA ASP A 45 14.07 -3.77 -21.62
C ASP A 45 14.34 -2.51 -20.78
N ASN A 46 13.30 -1.97 -20.13
CA ASN A 46 13.40 -0.80 -19.27
C ASN A 46 13.74 -1.14 -17.81
N GLN A 47 13.79 -2.42 -17.43
CA GLN A 47 13.94 -2.84 -16.03
C GLN A 47 15.20 -2.29 -15.37
N GLY A 48 16.32 -2.21 -16.11
CA GLY A 48 17.56 -1.63 -15.59
C GLY A 48 17.40 -0.16 -15.21
N LEU A 49 16.76 0.64 -16.07
CA LEU A 49 16.49 2.05 -15.79
C LEU A 49 15.48 2.23 -14.65
N ILE A 50 14.47 1.36 -14.57
CA ILE A 50 13.48 1.36 -13.48
C ILE A 50 14.16 1.05 -12.14
N ASN A 51 15.03 0.05 -12.09
CA ASN A 51 15.78 -0.29 -10.89
C ASN A 51 16.68 0.87 -10.45
N ASN A 52 17.39 1.51 -11.38
CA ASN A 52 18.22 2.68 -11.08
C ASN A 52 17.41 3.82 -10.45
N ALA A 53 16.16 4.03 -10.88
CA ALA A 53 15.28 5.04 -10.27
C ALA A 53 14.92 4.70 -8.82
N PHE A 54 14.67 3.43 -8.50
CA PHE A 54 14.36 3.00 -7.15
C PHE A 54 15.60 2.90 -6.24
N GLU A 55 16.79 2.77 -6.82
CA GLU A 55 18.08 2.83 -6.11
C GLU A 55 18.57 4.27 -5.89
N ASP A 56 18.05 5.25 -6.63
CA ASP A 56 18.43 6.65 -6.44
C ASP A 56 17.91 7.21 -5.10
N SER A 57 18.85 7.68 -4.26
CA SER A 57 18.53 8.08 -2.89
C SER A 57 17.63 9.32 -2.81
N ASP A 58 17.74 10.24 -3.77
CA ASP A 58 16.91 11.46 -3.79
C ASP A 58 15.50 11.15 -4.29
N THR A 59 15.38 10.26 -5.28
CA THR A 59 14.10 9.69 -5.72
C THR A 59 13.42 8.96 -4.57
N LYS A 60 14.15 8.13 -3.81
CA LYS A 60 13.60 7.44 -2.64
C LYS A 60 13.07 8.42 -1.58
N LYS A 61 13.83 9.47 -1.25
CA LYS A 61 13.39 10.51 -0.29
C LYS A 61 12.11 11.23 -0.78
N LYS A 62 12.04 11.57 -2.07
CA LYS A 62 10.84 12.20 -2.66
C LYS A 62 9.63 11.28 -2.54
N LEU A 63 9.79 9.99 -2.87
CA LEU A 63 8.73 8.97 -2.76
C LEU A 63 8.22 8.83 -1.32
N GLU A 64 9.12 8.71 -0.35
CA GLU A 64 8.75 8.60 1.07
C GLU A 64 7.97 9.82 1.57
N ALA A 65 8.42 11.02 1.18
CA ALA A 65 7.76 12.26 1.57
C ALA A 65 6.32 12.33 1.04
N VAL A 66 6.09 11.96 -0.22
CA VAL A 66 4.73 11.97 -0.80
C VAL A 66 3.86 10.84 -0.24
N GLU A 67 4.42 9.68 0.09
CA GLU A 67 3.69 8.57 0.71
C GLU A 67 3.19 8.95 2.11
N ILE A 68 4.07 9.43 2.98
CA ILE A 68 3.71 9.84 4.35
C ILE A 68 2.65 10.94 4.31
N ALA A 69 2.87 11.99 3.51
CA ALA A 69 1.91 13.08 3.38
C ALA A 69 0.59 12.60 2.74
N GLY A 70 0.66 11.76 1.72
CA GLY A 70 -0.49 11.24 0.99
C GLY A 70 -1.39 10.37 1.86
N TYR A 71 -0.84 9.42 2.62
CA TYR A 71 -1.61 8.61 3.56
C TYR A 71 -2.23 9.47 4.67
N LYS A 72 -1.46 10.42 5.22
CA LYS A 72 -1.98 11.38 6.22
C LYS A 72 -3.15 12.18 5.68
N ASN A 73 -3.07 12.69 4.46
CA ASN A 73 -4.15 13.44 3.82
C ASN A 73 -5.37 12.55 3.61
N VAL A 74 -5.20 11.36 3.01
CA VAL A 74 -6.31 10.41 2.77
C VAL A 74 -7.03 10.08 4.07
N HIS A 75 -6.32 9.66 5.12
CA HIS A 75 -6.95 9.30 6.38
C HIS A 75 -7.50 10.52 7.12
N SER A 76 -6.93 11.71 6.96
CA SER A 76 -7.51 12.92 7.57
C SER A 76 -8.80 13.37 6.89
N THR A 77 -8.87 13.27 5.56
CA THR A 77 -10.06 13.65 4.79
C THR A 77 -11.20 12.65 4.94
N TYR A 78 -10.89 11.34 4.92
CA TYR A 78 -11.89 10.28 4.81
C TYR A 78 -12.08 9.48 6.11
N SER A 79 -11.60 9.97 7.26
CA SER A 79 -11.83 9.32 8.55
C SER A 79 -13.19 9.67 9.13
N ALA A 80 -13.87 8.66 9.70
CA ALA A 80 -15.10 8.87 10.44
C ALA A 80 -14.91 9.79 11.66
N ALA A 81 -13.73 9.74 12.30
CA ALA A 81 -13.41 10.61 13.43
C ALA A 81 -13.28 12.09 13.03
N ASN A 82 -13.08 12.37 11.74
CA ASN A 82 -13.00 13.73 11.19
C ASN A 82 -14.31 14.15 10.49
N GLY A 83 -15.41 13.44 10.75
CA GLY A 83 -16.74 13.80 10.26
C GLY A 83 -17.11 13.24 8.89
N TYR A 84 -16.25 12.41 8.26
CA TYR A 84 -16.62 11.74 7.02
C TYR A 84 -17.58 10.57 7.32
N GLN A 85 -18.86 10.73 6.98
CA GLN A 85 -19.87 9.70 7.19
C GLN A 85 -19.50 8.41 6.45
N GLY A 86 -19.52 7.27 7.15
CA GLY A 86 -19.06 5.99 6.59
C GLY A 86 -17.55 5.88 6.37
N GLY A 87 -16.77 6.85 6.85
CA GLY A 87 -15.32 6.91 6.63
C GLY A 87 -14.52 5.84 7.37
N PHE A 88 -13.20 5.89 7.18
CA PHE A 88 -12.25 4.98 7.81
C PHE A 88 -12.42 4.94 9.34
N LYS A 89 -12.42 3.72 9.87
CA LYS A 89 -12.43 3.41 11.31
C LYS A 89 -11.31 2.40 11.61
N PRO A 90 -10.83 2.33 12.87
CA PRO A 90 -9.91 1.27 13.28
C PRO A 90 -10.54 -0.11 13.03
N VAL A 91 -9.79 -1.01 12.40
CA VAL A 91 -10.20 -2.40 12.20
C VAL A 91 -10.35 -3.10 13.55
N GLN A 92 -11.49 -3.76 13.76
CA GLN A 92 -11.79 -4.49 14.99
C GLN A 92 -11.33 -5.94 14.85
N TRP A 93 -10.08 -6.19 15.24
CA TRP A 93 -9.48 -7.53 15.23
C TRP A 93 -9.86 -8.31 16.47
N GLU A 94 -10.29 -9.55 16.28
CA GLU A 94 -10.64 -10.49 17.34
C GLU A 94 -9.68 -11.69 17.31
N ASN A 95 -9.18 -12.09 18.49
CA ASN A 95 -8.34 -13.27 18.60
C ASN A 95 -9.12 -14.53 18.24
N GLN A 96 -8.51 -15.40 17.44
CA GLN A 96 -9.10 -16.68 17.03
C GLN A 96 -8.38 -17.82 17.73
N ILE A 97 -9.13 -18.88 18.06
CA ILE A 97 -8.54 -20.13 18.55
C ILE A 97 -7.83 -20.80 17.37
N SER A 98 -6.50 -20.80 17.37
CA SER A 98 -5.67 -21.38 16.32
C SER A 98 -4.34 -21.89 16.89
N ALA A 99 -3.65 -22.74 16.14
CA ALA A 99 -2.28 -23.13 16.44
C ALA A 99 -1.27 -21.99 16.21
N SER A 100 -1.64 -21.00 15.39
CA SER A 100 -0.88 -19.77 15.14
C SER A 100 -1.43 -18.58 15.94
N ASP A 101 -0.65 -17.50 16.04
CA ASP A 101 -1.12 -16.20 16.54
C ASP A 101 -2.07 -15.56 15.51
N LEU A 102 -3.32 -16.02 15.47
CA LEU A 102 -4.34 -15.64 14.50
C LEU A 102 -5.32 -14.62 15.09
N ARG A 103 -5.57 -13.56 14.32
CA ARG A 103 -6.70 -12.66 14.53
C ARG A 103 -7.55 -12.60 13.27
N ALA A 104 -8.84 -12.39 13.43
CA ALA A 104 -9.76 -12.22 12.32
C ALA A 104 -10.68 -11.02 12.54
N THR A 105 -11.25 -10.52 11.45
CA THR A 105 -12.32 -9.52 11.51
C THR A 105 -13.31 -9.81 10.39
N VAL A 106 -14.61 -9.80 10.73
CA VAL A 106 -15.69 -9.96 9.77
C VAL A 106 -16.08 -8.57 9.26
N VAL A 107 -15.84 -8.31 7.99
CA VAL A 107 -16.21 -7.04 7.35
C VAL A 107 -17.63 -7.16 6.82
N ARG A 108 -18.47 -6.19 7.19
CA ARG A 108 -19.91 -6.17 6.86
C ARG A 108 -20.29 -4.90 6.13
N ASN A 109 -21.31 -4.98 5.26
CA ASN A 109 -21.92 -3.83 4.60
C ASN A 109 -22.88 -3.11 5.56
N ASP A 110 -23.52 -2.05 5.08
CA ASP A 110 -24.47 -1.25 5.85
C ASP A 110 -25.73 -2.04 6.26
N ALA A 111 -26.09 -3.10 5.52
CA ALA A 111 -27.18 -4.01 5.87
C ALA A 111 -26.80 -5.03 6.97
N GLY A 112 -25.51 -5.13 7.31
CA GLY A 112 -24.97 -6.08 8.27
C GLY A 112 -24.55 -7.42 7.65
N ASP A 113 -24.66 -7.57 6.33
CA ASP A 113 -24.23 -8.77 5.61
C ASP A 113 -22.72 -8.79 5.44
N GLU A 114 -22.12 -9.98 5.49
CA GLU A 114 -20.67 -10.15 5.40
C GLU A 114 -20.16 -9.98 3.96
N LEU A 115 -19.22 -9.06 3.72
CA LEU A 115 -18.46 -9.01 2.46
C LEU A 115 -17.34 -10.05 2.47
N CYS A 116 -16.59 -10.11 3.56
CA CYS A 116 -15.51 -11.08 3.75
C CYS A 116 -15.10 -11.17 5.21
N THR A 117 -14.29 -12.19 5.51
CA THR A 117 -13.52 -12.27 6.74
C THR A 117 -12.04 -12.11 6.39
N LEU A 118 -11.37 -11.16 7.02
CA LEU A 118 -9.93 -10.98 6.89
C LEU A 118 -9.24 -11.75 8.02
N ASN A 119 -8.20 -12.50 7.67
CA ASN A 119 -7.36 -13.22 8.61
C ASN A 119 -5.98 -12.56 8.67
N GLU A 120 -5.47 -12.33 9.88
CA GLU A 120 -4.13 -11.83 10.14
C GLU A 120 -3.37 -12.85 10.99
N GLU A 121 -2.31 -13.42 10.41
CA GLU A 121 -1.38 -14.28 11.13
C GLU A 121 -0.14 -13.48 11.55
N THR A 122 0.19 -13.50 12.84
CA THR A 122 1.44 -12.92 13.35
C THR A 122 2.50 -14.00 13.47
N VAL A 123 3.66 -13.78 12.86
CA VAL A 123 4.80 -14.71 12.92
C VAL A 123 5.87 -14.12 13.84
N LYS A 124 6.16 -14.80 14.96
CA LYS A 124 7.20 -14.42 15.95
C LYS A 124 8.32 -15.45 16.11
N THR A 125 8.12 -16.64 15.56
CA THR A 125 8.98 -17.82 15.78
C THR A 125 9.98 -18.06 14.65
N LYS A 126 9.93 -17.25 13.58
CA LYS A 126 10.78 -17.36 12.40
C LYS A 126 11.49 -16.03 12.09
N PRO A 127 12.46 -15.62 12.93
CA PRO A 127 13.20 -14.39 12.67
C PRO A 127 14.09 -14.53 11.43
N PHE A 128 14.29 -13.42 10.71
CA PHE A 128 15.19 -13.35 9.57
C PHE A 128 15.89 -11.99 9.52
N THR A 129 17.00 -11.90 8.79
CA THR A 129 17.78 -10.67 8.65
C THR A 129 17.73 -10.16 7.22
N VAL A 130 17.54 -8.85 7.07
CA VAL A 130 17.56 -8.14 5.78
C VAL A 130 18.63 -7.05 5.80
N ALA A 131 19.23 -6.78 4.65
CA ALA A 131 20.15 -5.66 4.49
C ALA A 131 19.40 -4.42 3.97
N LYS A 132 19.70 -3.25 4.54
CA LYS A 132 19.35 -1.96 3.95
C LYS A 132 20.24 -1.68 2.74
N GLN A 133 19.90 -0.64 1.99
CA GLN A 133 20.69 -0.18 0.83
C GLN A 133 22.13 0.20 1.19
N ASP A 134 22.36 0.73 2.40
CA ASP A 134 23.71 1.06 2.90
C ASP A 134 24.48 -0.16 3.45
N GLY A 135 23.93 -1.37 3.31
CA GLY A 135 24.50 -2.61 3.82
C GLY A 135 24.20 -2.90 5.29
N THR A 136 23.55 -1.98 6.02
CA THR A 136 23.19 -2.18 7.43
C THR A 136 22.22 -3.35 7.56
N GLN A 137 22.55 -4.31 8.42
CA GLN A 137 21.73 -5.48 8.70
C GLN A 137 20.64 -5.16 9.74
N VAL A 138 19.42 -5.61 9.49
CA VAL A 138 18.26 -5.47 10.38
C VAL A 138 17.62 -6.84 10.58
N GLN A 139 17.51 -7.27 11.83
CA GLN A 139 16.77 -8.48 12.18
C GLN A 139 15.28 -8.16 12.32
N ILE A 140 14.44 -8.92 11.61
CA ILE A 140 12.98 -8.92 11.75
C ILE A 140 12.62 -10.04 12.72
N SER A 141 12.12 -9.69 13.89
CA SER A 141 11.75 -10.66 14.94
C SER A 141 10.26 -10.95 15.00
N SER A 142 9.43 -10.05 14.45
CA SER A 142 7.99 -10.26 14.33
C SER A 142 7.44 -9.52 13.12
N TYR A 143 6.59 -10.21 12.37
CA TYR A 143 5.87 -9.64 11.23
C TYR A 143 4.46 -10.23 11.17
N ARG A 144 3.63 -9.71 10.26
CA ARG A 144 2.28 -10.23 10.02
C ARG A 144 2.01 -10.41 8.54
N GLU A 145 1.18 -11.36 8.23
CA GLU A 145 0.60 -11.58 6.91
C GLU A 145 -0.92 -11.45 7.05
N ILE A 146 -1.55 -10.76 6.09
CA ILE A 146 -3.00 -10.64 6.02
C ILE A 146 -3.44 -11.31 4.73
N ASP A 147 -4.36 -12.26 4.85
CA ASP A 147 -4.95 -12.94 3.72
C ASP A 147 -6.03 -12.03 3.10
N PHE A 148 -5.63 -11.26 2.07
CA PHE A 148 -6.53 -10.37 1.35
C PHE A 148 -7.29 -11.15 0.28
N PRO A 149 -8.63 -11.06 0.23
CA PRO A 149 -9.39 -11.72 -0.82
C PRO A 149 -9.01 -11.16 -2.20
N ILE A 150 -8.87 -12.03 -3.20
CA ILE A 150 -8.68 -11.61 -4.60
C ILE A 150 -10.03 -11.21 -5.21
N LYS A 151 -11.09 -11.94 -4.85
CA LYS A 151 -12.49 -11.67 -5.21
C LYS A 151 -13.35 -11.75 -3.96
N LEU A 152 -14.36 -10.89 -3.88
CA LEU A 152 -15.41 -10.95 -2.89
C LEU A 152 -16.59 -11.71 -3.52
N ASP A 153 -17.08 -12.74 -2.84
CA ASP A 153 -18.11 -13.66 -3.35
C ASP A 153 -19.29 -13.82 -2.38
N LYS A 154 -19.37 -12.95 -1.37
CA LYS A 154 -20.43 -12.95 -0.37
C LYS A 154 -21.44 -11.83 -0.66
N ALA A 155 -21.50 -10.80 0.19
CA ALA A 155 -22.42 -9.68 0.02
C ALA A 155 -21.87 -8.59 -0.90
N ASP A 156 -22.80 -7.87 -1.53
CA ASP A 156 -22.52 -6.74 -2.39
C ASP A 156 -21.92 -5.55 -1.60
N GLY A 157 -21.11 -4.78 -2.30
CA GLY A 157 -20.64 -3.47 -1.86
C GLY A 157 -19.14 -3.24 -2.03
N SER A 158 -18.69 -2.06 -1.59
CA SER A 158 -17.30 -1.63 -1.70
C SER A 158 -16.56 -1.77 -0.36
N MET A 159 -15.27 -2.09 -0.43
CA MET A 159 -14.39 -2.21 0.73
C MET A 159 -13.03 -1.55 0.47
N HIS A 160 -12.57 -0.72 1.41
CA HIS A 160 -11.24 -0.13 1.35
C HIS A 160 -10.45 -0.44 2.63
N LEU A 161 -9.26 -1.00 2.45
CA LEU A 161 -8.40 -1.44 3.54
C LEU A 161 -7.14 -0.58 3.59
N SER A 162 -6.68 -0.26 4.79
CA SER A 162 -5.42 0.46 5.05
C SER A 162 -4.69 -0.22 6.22
N MET A 163 -3.74 -1.09 5.88
CA MET A 163 -2.98 -1.87 6.86
C MET A 163 -1.61 -1.23 7.08
N VAL A 164 -1.41 -0.69 8.28
CA VAL A 164 -0.15 -0.01 8.63
C VAL A 164 1.03 -0.98 8.57
N ALA A 165 2.16 -0.51 8.04
CA ALA A 165 3.43 -1.23 8.11
C ALA A 165 3.86 -1.44 9.58
N LEU A 166 4.57 -2.52 9.87
CA LEU A 166 5.13 -2.80 11.19
C LEU A 166 6.63 -2.51 11.21
N LYS A 167 7.15 -2.13 12.37
CA LYS A 167 8.59 -2.10 12.63
C LYS A 167 9.14 -3.53 12.72
N ALA A 168 10.47 -3.66 12.71
CA ALA A 168 11.17 -4.93 12.80
C ALA A 168 10.83 -5.78 14.05
N ASP A 169 10.37 -5.12 15.11
CA ASP A 169 9.91 -5.74 16.37
C ASP A 169 8.42 -6.14 16.35
N GLY A 170 7.71 -5.94 15.23
CA GLY A 170 6.28 -6.21 15.09
C GLY A 170 5.35 -5.14 15.64
N THR A 171 5.88 -4.03 16.18
CA THR A 171 5.05 -2.95 16.72
C THR A 171 4.74 -1.89 15.66
N LYS A 172 3.63 -1.15 15.85
CA LYS A 172 3.20 -0.11 14.92
C LYS A 172 4.11 1.14 15.03
N PRO A 173 4.42 1.83 13.92
CA PRO A 173 5.10 3.12 13.98
C PRO A 173 4.19 4.21 14.56
N SER A 174 4.77 5.36 14.89
CA SER A 174 3.99 6.56 15.20
C SER A 174 3.24 7.06 13.96
N LYS A 175 2.13 7.81 14.16
CA LYS A 175 1.30 8.32 13.06
C LYS A 175 2.10 9.15 12.05
N ASP A 176 3.08 9.93 12.49
CA ASP A 176 3.90 10.78 11.61
C ASP A 176 4.89 10.00 10.73
N LYS A 177 5.09 8.71 11.00
CA LYS A 177 5.98 7.82 10.23
C LYS A 177 5.22 6.64 9.61
N ALA A 178 3.90 6.61 9.74
CA ALA A 178 3.09 5.49 9.31
C ALA A 178 2.87 5.52 7.80
N VAL A 179 3.28 4.45 7.14
CA VAL A 179 2.91 4.10 5.76
C VAL A 179 2.06 2.83 5.78
N TYR A 180 1.30 2.60 4.71
CA TYR A 180 0.25 1.59 4.70
C TYR A 180 0.30 0.77 3.42
N PHE A 181 0.00 -0.52 3.52
CA PHE A 181 -0.51 -1.27 2.37
C PHE A 181 -2.01 -1.01 2.25
N THR A 182 -2.47 -0.67 1.05
CA THR A 182 -3.88 -0.36 0.80
C THR A 182 -4.47 -1.23 -0.29
N ALA A 183 -5.65 -1.77 -0.03
CA ALA A 183 -6.43 -2.53 -1.01
C ALA A 183 -7.78 -1.84 -1.23
N HIS A 184 -8.22 -1.78 -2.49
CA HIS A 184 -9.44 -1.08 -2.89
C HIS A 184 -10.31 -2.03 -3.71
N TYR A 185 -11.45 -2.39 -3.13
CA TYR A 185 -12.50 -3.20 -3.74
C TYR A 185 -13.68 -2.28 -3.99
N GLU A 186 -14.05 -2.11 -5.25
CA GLU A 186 -15.22 -1.34 -5.67
C GLU A 186 -16.28 -2.34 -6.13
N GLU A 187 -17.54 -2.02 -5.84
CA GLU A 187 -18.69 -2.82 -6.28
C GLU A 187 -18.66 -2.99 -7.80
N GLY A 188 -18.77 -4.24 -8.24
CA GLY A 188 -18.68 -4.60 -9.64
C GLY A 188 -20.05 -4.60 -10.32
N PRO A 189 -20.10 -5.02 -11.60
CA PRO A 189 -21.36 -5.14 -12.32
C PRO A 189 -22.34 -6.19 -11.74
N ASN A 190 -21.85 -7.08 -10.87
CA ASN A 190 -22.61 -8.20 -10.32
C ASN A 190 -23.02 -7.98 -8.84
N GLY A 191 -22.87 -6.76 -8.33
CA GLY A 191 -22.79 -6.48 -6.89
C GLY A 191 -21.35 -6.59 -6.43
#